data_AF-A0A523Y4F2-F1
#
_entry.id   AF-A0A523Y4F2-F1
#
_cell.length_a   1.000
_cell.length_b   1.000
_cell.length_c   1.000
_cell.angle_alpha   90.00
_cell.angle_beta   90.00
_cell.angle_gamma   90.00
#
_symmetry.space_group_name_H-M   'P 1'
#
loop_
_entity.id
_entity.type
_entity.pdbx_description
1 polymer ?
#
loop_
_entity_poly.entity_id
_entity_poly.type
_entity_poly.pdbx_seq_one_letter_code
_entity_poly.pdbx_strand_id
1 'polypeptide(L)' 'DVPYAVVLVELDEQADIRIPSNVIDCKIEDIKAGMPVEVVFEDVTDEISLPKFRPVR' A
#
# COMPACT_ATOMS: atom_id res chain seq x y z
N ASP A 1 -2.24 7.08 -11.78
CA ASP A 1 -1.96 8.53 -11.75
C ASP A 1 -0.58 8.84 -11.21
N VAL A 2 -0.05 10.01 -11.57
CA VAL A 2 1.19 10.58 -11.05
C VAL A 2 0.88 11.91 -10.36
N PRO A 3 1.63 12.27 -9.30
CA PRO A 3 2.69 11.49 -8.65
C PRO A 3 2.14 10.30 -7.84
N TYR A 4 2.97 9.29 -7.57
CA TYR A 4 2.66 8.15 -6.70
C TYR A 4 3.89 7.70 -5.91
N ALA A 5 3.68 7.06 -4.76
CA ALA A 5 4.74 6.50 -3.94
C ALA A 5 4.77 4.98 -4.07
N VAL A 6 5.95 4.43 -4.39
CA VAL A 6 6.23 2.99 -4.26
C VAL A 6 6.82 2.76 -2.88
N VAL A 7 6.23 1.84 -2.12
CA VAL A 7 6.60 1.51 -0.74
C VAL A 7 6.90 0.02 -0.61
N LEU A 8 7.62 -0.35 0.45
CA LEU A 8 7.75 -1.73 0.90
C LEU A 8 6.92 -1.88 2.18
N VAL A 9 5.85 -2.67 2.12
CA VAL A 9 4.97 -2.91 3.27
C VAL A 9 5.38 -4.22 3.94
N GLU A 10 5.75 -4.12 5.21
CA GLU A 10 6.00 -5.28 6.09
C GLU A 10 4.66 -5.78 6.64
N LEU A 11 4.43 -7.11 6.63
CA LEU A 11 3.19 -7.71 7.10
C LEU A 11 3.26 -8.02 8.59
N ASP A 12 2.19 -7.72 9.33
CA ASP A 12 2.12 -7.97 10.77
C ASP A 12 2.26 -9.47 11.12
N GLU A 13 1.73 -10.35 10.27
CA GLU A 13 1.84 -11.80 10.48
C GLU A 13 3.25 -12.34 10.21
N GLN A 14 4.07 -11.62 9.42
CA GLN A 14 5.37 -12.08 8.94
C GLN A 14 6.34 -10.91 8.77
N ALA A 15 7.04 -10.56 9.85
CA ALA A 15 7.96 -9.40 9.92
C ALA A 15 9.12 -9.42 8.91
N ASP A 16 9.43 -10.58 8.30
CA ASP A 16 10.50 -10.70 7.31
C ASP A 16 10.02 -10.64 5.85
N ILE A 17 8.71 -10.53 5.62
CA ILE A 17 8.13 -10.39 4.27
C ILE A 17 7.77 -8.94 4.00
N ARG A 18 8.18 -8.47 2.81
CA ARG A 18 7.83 -7.15 2.31
C ARG A 18 7.16 -7.22 0.96
N ILE A 19 6.04 -6.53 0.81
CA ILE A 19 5.31 -6.41 -0.45
C ILE A 19 5.61 -5.03 -1.07
N PRO A 20 6.23 -4.97 -2.27
CA PRO A 20 6.32 -3.73 -3.01
C PRO A 20 4.94 -3.34 -3.55
N SER A 21 4.43 -2.18 -3.15
CA SER A 21 3.11 -1.69 -3.58
C SER A 21 3.00 -0.16 -3.43
N ASN A 22 1.79 0.38 -3.53
CA ASN A 22 1.46 1.79 -3.34
C ASN A 22 0.59 2.00 -2.10
N VAL A 23 0.76 3.16 -1.46
CA VAL A 23 -0.21 3.66 -0.47
C VAL A 23 -1.16 4.63 -1.16
N ILE A 24 -2.45 4.38 -1.04
CA ILE A 24 -3.55 5.22 -1.56
C ILE A 24 -4.32 5.87 -0.40
N ASP A 25 -5.31 6.70 -0.72
CA ASP A 25 -6.16 7.41 0.24
C ASP A 25 -5.40 8.31 1.24
N CYS A 26 -4.17 8.71 0.92
CA CYS A 26 -3.41 9.70 1.67
C CYS A 26 -2.53 10.54 0.73
N LYS A 27 -2.04 11.69 1.20
CA LYS A 27 -1.07 12.47 0.43
C LYS A 27 0.30 11.83 0.53
N ILE A 28 1.08 11.92 -0.55
CA ILE A 28 2.45 11.36 -0.60
C ILE A 28 3.34 11.94 0.50
N GLU A 29 3.19 13.23 0.82
CA GLU A 29 3.92 13.92 1.88
C GLU A 29 3.62 13.41 3.31
N ASP A 30 2.49 12.71 3.49
CA ASP A 30 2.10 12.15 4.78
C ASP A 30 2.69 10.75 5.02
N ILE A 31 3.15 10.06 3.95
CA ILE A 31 3.69 8.70 4.03
C ILE A 31 5.01 8.68 4.82
N LYS A 32 5.08 7.83 5.85
CA LYS A 32 6.25 7.69 6.73
C LYS A 32 6.57 6.22 6.96
N ALA A 33 7.85 5.91 7.17
CA ALA A 33 8.27 4.58 7.59
C ALA A 33 7.64 4.23 8.96
N GLY A 34 7.13 3.00 9.09
CA GLY A 34 6.41 2.55 10.28
C GLY A 34 4.96 3.05 10.39
N MET A 35 4.43 3.73 9.38
CA MET A 35 3.01 4.07 9.31
C MET A 35 2.16 2.79 9.20
N PRO A 36 1.18 2.57 10.09
CA PRO A 36 0.29 1.42 9.99
C PRO A 36 -0.62 1.56 8.76
N VAL A 37 -0.72 0.48 7.99
CA VAL A 37 -1.55 0.41 6.78
C VAL A 37 -2.35 -0.87 6.74
N GLU A 38 -3.48 -0.84 6.06
CA GLU A 38 -4.31 -2.01 5.75
C GLU A 38 -4.37 -2.26 4.25
N VAL A 39 -4.48 -3.54 3.87
CA VAL A 39 -4.58 -3.96 2.46
C VAL A 39 -5.95 -3.59 1.88
N VAL A 40 -5.92 -3.11 0.64
CA VAL A 40 -7.10 -2.91 -0.20
C VAL A 40 -6.82 -3.48 -1.58
N PHE A 41 -7.84 -4.07 -2.20
CA PHE A 41 -7.71 -4.62 -3.55
C PHE A 41 -8.35 -3.65 -4.53
N GLU A 42 -7.56 -3.21 -5.51
CA GLU A 42 -8.03 -2.35 -6.60
C GLU A 42 -8.01 -3.16 -7.90
N ASP A 43 -9.16 -3.22 -8.56
CA ASP A 43 -9.28 -3.80 -9.90
C ASP A 43 -8.64 -2.83 -10.90
N VAL A 44 -7.48 -3.21 -11.42
CA VAL A 44 -6.74 -2.40 -12.42
C VAL A 44 -7.11 -2.79 -13.84
N THR A 45 -7.72 -3.97 -14.00
CA THR A 45 -8.42 -4.44 -15.20
C THR A 45 -9.60 -5.29 -14.76
N ASP A 46 -10.47 -5.68 -15.69
CA ASP A 46 -11.63 -6.55 -15.40
C ASP A 46 -11.24 -7.96 -14.89
N GLU A 47 -9.97 -8.35 -15.05
CA GLU A 47 -9.46 -9.68 -14.70
C GLU A 47 -8.37 -9.66 -13.62
N ILE A 48 -7.82 -8.49 -13.28
CA ILE A 48 -6.66 -8.35 -12.39
C ILE A 48 -6.95 -7.35 -11.28
N SER A 49 -6.90 -7.86 -10.05
CA SER A 49 -6.90 -7.04 -8.82
C SER A 49 -5.49 -6.99 -8.25
N LEU A 50 -4.99 -5.79 -7.97
CA LEU A 50 -3.70 -5.60 -7.30
C LEU A 50 -3.90 -5.25 -5.83
N PRO A 51 -3.11 -5.86 -4.92
CA PRO A 51 -3.07 -5.44 -3.54
C PRO A 51 -2.36 -4.08 -3.44
N LYS A 52 -3.10 -3.07 -3.01
CA LYS A 52 -2.60 -1.77 -2.57
C LYS A 52 -2.81 -1.62 -1.06
N PHE A 53 -2.36 -0.51 -0.51
CA PHE A 53 -2.46 -0.25 0.92
C PHE A 53 -3.02 1.13 1.17
N ARG A 54 -3.67 1.34 2.31
CA ARG A 54 -4.08 2.67 2.80
C ARG A 54 -3.84 2.79 4.29
N PRO A 55 -3.73 4.00 4.86
CA PRO A 55 -3.60 4.16 6.31
C PRO A 55 -4.77 3.48 7.04
N VAL A 56 -4.45 2.82 8.16
CA VAL A 56 -5.48 2.29 9.07
C VAL A 56 -6.35 3.44 9.59
N ARG A 57 -7.66 3.21 9.71
CA ARG A 57 -8.61 4.16 10.30
C ARG A 57 -8.59 4.14 11.82
#